data_AF-A0AAX6HR94-F1
#
_entry.id   AF-A0AAX6HR94-F1
#
_cell.length_a   1.000
_cell.length_b   1.000
_cell.length_c   1.000
_cell.angle_alpha   90.00
_cell.angle_beta   90.00
_cell.angle_gamma   90.00
#
_symmetry.space_group_name_H-M   'P 1'
#
loop_
_entity.id
_entity.type
_entity.pdbx_description
1 polymer ?
#
loop_
_entity_poly.entity_id
_entity_poly.type
_entity_poly.pdbx_seq_one_letter_code
_entity_poly.pdbx_strand_id
1 'polypeptide(L)'
;MAGGSEPLHTSHVDQPMATINRLLILTHAALTTAVLYYRASGLASQTAGWPLVSWSLLLAAELLLAFLWTLRQAFKWRPVARAAFPERLQSERHLPPVDVFVCTADPEMEPTMEVMNTLISAACLDYPAERLSVYLSDDGGSALTLHAARKAYAFAAPWRAFCRRFDVETRCPEAYFSAVGSDRSASADEEFLEVQQRLKLMYESLKESVDNAKIMSKTTHGSTAKGQDRPSHIEVIQDAQEQEEMPLLVYVSREKQNRIPHHYKAGALNVLLRVSSVMSNSPYVLVLDCDMYCNNPTSARQAMCFHLEPRLAPSLAFVQFPQRFHNISKDDIYCAELGFLFKRLWKGCDGLRGPILSGTGFYIKRDAVYGAKPGNTTIEELASSDDISKIKQLFGSSNELIASLRLRPNLRSNIEKHTVTSEATILASCAYELDTQWGEQANRILVRFSRRRLLHRVSPALPRMDFGLLLPHKACVSWQRAG
;
A
#
# COMPACT_ATOMS: atom_id res chain seq x y z
N MET A 1 24.85 26.84 -21.31
CA MET A 1 24.16 26.99 -20.01
C MET A 1 23.09 25.92 -19.97
N ALA A 2 23.27 24.87 -19.16
CA ALA A 2 22.28 23.80 -19.04
C ALA A 2 21.05 24.35 -18.30
N GLY A 3 19.92 24.48 -19.01
CA GLY A 3 18.65 24.85 -18.42
C GLY A 3 18.24 23.79 -17.40
N GLY A 4 18.41 24.08 -16.11
CA GLY A 4 18.02 23.16 -15.04
C GLY A 4 16.50 23.04 -15.01
N SER A 5 15.99 21.84 -15.27
CA SER A 5 14.58 21.52 -15.04
C SER A 5 14.19 21.85 -13.60
N GLU A 6 13.02 22.45 -13.39
CA GLU A 6 12.50 22.71 -12.05
C GLU A 6 12.41 21.41 -11.23
N PRO A 7 12.65 21.45 -9.91
CA PRO A 7 12.63 20.26 -9.08
C PRO A 7 11.21 19.67 -8.98
N LEU A 8 11.10 18.34 -9.07
CA LEU A 8 9.82 17.61 -8.99
C LEU A 8 9.25 17.56 -7.57
N HIS A 9 10.11 17.81 -6.57
CA HIS A 9 9.71 17.87 -5.18
C HIS A 9 10.46 18.96 -4.40
N THR A 10 9.96 19.33 -3.22
CA THR A 10 10.74 20.04 -2.20
C THR A 10 10.80 19.24 -0.91
N SER A 11 11.81 19.52 -0.08
CA SER A 11 11.97 18.95 1.26
C SER A 11 12.59 20.00 2.17
N HIS A 12 11.92 20.35 3.27
CA HIS A 12 12.40 21.30 4.26
C HIS A 12 12.14 20.78 5.68
N VAL A 13 12.98 21.19 6.63
CA VAL A 13 12.76 20.89 8.04
C VAL A 13 11.80 21.94 8.60
N ASP A 14 10.80 21.51 9.36
CA ASP A 14 9.93 22.41 10.12
C ASP A 14 10.72 22.97 11.31
N GLN A 15 11.42 24.09 11.08
CA GLN A 15 12.34 24.69 12.05
C GLN A 15 11.65 25.15 13.34
N PRO A 16 10.47 25.81 13.29
CA PRO A 16 9.74 26.16 14.51
C PRO A 16 9.41 24.93 15.36
N MET A 17 8.84 23.89 14.74
CA MET A 17 8.48 22.67 15.44
C MET A 17 9.71 21.94 15.99
N ALA A 18 10.80 21.87 15.22
CA ALA A 18 12.06 21.26 15.66
C ALA A 18 12.64 21.98 16.88
N THR A 19 12.61 23.31 16.88
CA THR A 19 13.15 24.13 17.98
C THR A 19 12.34 23.92 19.26
N ILE A 20 11.00 24.00 19.17
CA ILE A 20 10.11 23.76 20.31
C ILE A 20 10.31 22.34 20.86
N ASN A 21 10.35 21.33 19.99
CA ASN A 21 10.57 19.95 20.39
C ASN A 21 11.90 19.78 21.12
N ARG A 22 12.99 20.34 20.61
CA ARG A 22 14.32 20.22 21.23
C ARG A 22 14.37 20.87 22.60
N LEU A 23 13.77 22.06 22.76
CA LEU A 23 13.68 22.72 24.06
C LEU A 23 12.88 21.86 25.06
N LEU A 24 11.71 21.36 24.65
CA LEU A 24 10.90 20.48 25.51
C LEU A 24 11.62 19.18 25.87
N ILE A 25 12.38 18.59 24.94
CA ILE A 25 13.20 17.40 25.19
C ILE A 25 14.27 17.69 26.25
N LEU A 26 15.01 18.79 26.10
CA LEU A 26 16.07 19.16 27.04
C LEU A 26 15.52 19.46 28.44
N THR A 27 14.42 20.21 28.53
CA THR A 27 13.75 20.50 29.79
C THR A 27 13.24 19.22 30.46
N HIS A 28 12.56 18.35 29.72
CA HIS A 28 12.06 17.10 30.27
C HIS A 28 13.21 16.18 30.71
N ALA A 29 14.29 16.07 29.92
CA ALA A 29 15.46 15.29 30.29
C ALA A 29 16.11 15.78 31.60
N ALA A 30 16.22 17.10 31.79
CA ALA A 30 16.73 17.68 33.03
C ALA A 30 15.83 17.34 34.24
N LEU A 31 14.51 17.48 34.10
CA LEU A 31 13.55 17.14 35.15
C LEU A 31 13.56 15.64 35.48
N THR A 32 13.56 14.76 34.47
CA THR A 32 13.64 13.31 34.66
C THR A 32 14.94 12.93 35.35
N THR A 33 16.08 13.54 34.97
CA THR A 33 17.37 13.29 35.62
C THR A 33 17.35 13.71 37.09
N ALA A 34 16.74 14.85 37.42
CA ALA A 34 16.58 15.29 38.80
C ALA A 34 15.72 14.33 39.64
N VAL A 35 14.61 13.83 39.08
CA VAL A 35 13.76 12.83 39.74
C VAL A 35 14.51 11.51 39.96
N LEU A 36 15.19 11.01 38.93
CA LEU A 36 16.00 9.78 39.03
C LEU A 36 17.12 9.92 40.06
N TYR A 37 17.77 11.09 40.12
CA TYR A 37 18.79 11.38 41.13
C TYR A 37 18.20 11.40 42.54
N TYR A 38 17.07 12.07 42.75
CA TYR A 38 16.36 12.07 44.02
C TYR A 38 15.98 10.64 44.45
N ARG A 39 15.53 9.82 43.50
CA ARG A 39 15.11 8.43 43.71
C ARG A 39 16.28 7.52 44.07
N ALA A 40 17.38 7.63 43.34
CA ALA A 40 18.61 6.90 43.65
C ALA A 40 19.19 7.30 45.01
N SER A 41 19.18 8.59 45.34
CA SER A 41 19.65 9.10 46.63
C SER A 41 18.77 8.60 47.79
N GLY A 42 17.45 8.62 47.62
CA GLY A 42 16.50 8.10 48.61
C GLY A 42 16.62 6.60 48.84
N LEU A 43 16.92 5.83 47.78
CA LEU A 43 17.19 4.39 47.86
C LEU A 43 18.48 4.10 48.63
N ALA A 44 19.54 4.89 48.40
CA ALA A 44 20.82 4.74 49.11
C ALA A 44 20.71 4.96 50.63
N SER A 45 19.70 5.72 51.08
CA SER A 45 19.40 5.93 52.49
C SER A 45 18.59 4.80 53.15
N GLN A 46 18.10 3.81 52.38
CA GLN A 46 17.33 2.68 52.91
C GLN A 46 18.25 1.50 53.24
N THR A 47 18.11 0.94 54.44
CA THR A 47 19.02 -0.12 54.93
C THR A 47 18.44 -1.52 54.84
N ALA A 48 17.13 -1.71 55.05
CA ALA A 48 16.44 -3.00 54.90
C ALA A 48 14.91 -2.87 54.87
N GLY A 49 14.21 -3.92 54.41
CA GLY A 49 12.76 -4.07 54.55
C GLY A 49 11.93 -3.59 53.35
N TRP A 50 10.61 -3.50 53.54
CA TRP A 50 9.64 -3.07 52.52
C TRP A 50 9.96 -1.72 51.86
N PRO A 51 10.49 -0.70 52.56
CA PRO A 51 10.88 0.55 51.92
C PRO A 51 11.95 0.34 50.84
N LEU A 52 13.01 -0.44 51.12
CA LEU A 52 14.07 -0.73 50.15
C LEU A 52 13.50 -1.37 48.87
N VAL A 53 12.59 -2.34 49.02
CA VAL A 53 11.94 -3.02 47.89
C VAL A 53 11.08 -2.04 47.08
N SER A 54 10.23 -1.25 47.74
CA SER A 54 9.36 -0.27 47.07
C SER A 54 10.15 0.82 46.34
N TRP A 55 11.21 1.36 46.96
CA TRP A 55 12.10 2.34 46.30
C TRP A 55 12.84 1.73 45.11
N SER A 56 13.27 0.47 45.21
CA SER A 56 13.94 -0.24 44.10
C SER A 56 12.99 -0.46 42.92
N LEU A 57 11.75 -0.90 43.18
CA LEU A 57 10.74 -1.10 42.15
C LEU A 57 10.34 0.21 41.48
N LEU A 58 10.17 1.29 42.25
CA LEU A 58 9.88 2.61 41.70
C LEU A 58 11.02 3.14 40.83
N LEU A 59 12.27 3.04 41.29
CA LEU A 59 13.44 3.45 40.51
C LEU A 59 13.56 2.63 39.21
N ALA A 60 13.36 1.31 39.27
CA ALA A 60 13.37 0.46 38.08
C ALA A 60 12.26 0.84 37.07
N ALA A 61 11.05 1.12 37.55
CA ALA A 61 9.94 1.57 36.72
C ALA A 61 10.23 2.94 36.07
N GLU A 62 10.75 3.90 36.83
CA GLU A 62 11.12 5.22 36.33
C GLU A 62 12.28 5.15 35.33
N LEU A 63 13.29 4.30 35.55
CA LEU A 63 14.36 4.05 34.60
C LEU A 63 13.85 3.46 33.28
N LEU A 64 12.93 2.49 33.35
CA LEU A 64 12.29 1.91 32.16
C LEU A 64 11.47 2.97 31.40
N LEU A 65 10.70 3.79 32.11
CA LEU A 65 9.92 4.88 31.50
C LEU A 65 10.83 5.93 30.87
N ALA A 66 11.92 6.32 31.54
CA ALA A 66 12.92 7.25 31.01
C ALA A 66 13.61 6.69 29.76
N PHE A 67 13.93 5.41 29.75
CA PHE A 67 14.48 4.73 28.57
C PHE A 67 13.49 4.74 27.40
N LEU A 68 12.25 4.30 27.62
CA LEU A 68 11.19 4.31 26.59
C LEU A 68 10.91 5.73 26.07
N TRP A 69 10.91 6.72 26.96
CA TRP A 69 10.77 8.13 26.59
C TRP A 69 11.95 8.58 25.72
N THR A 70 13.19 8.26 26.08
CA THR A 70 14.39 8.64 25.32
C THR A 70 14.33 8.10 23.88
N LEU A 71 13.94 6.84 23.71
CA LEU A 71 13.78 6.22 22.38
C LEU A 71 12.77 6.96 21.50
N ARG A 72 11.71 7.53 22.08
CA ARG A 72 10.67 8.27 21.34
C ARG A 72 11.12 9.67 20.89
N GLN A 73 12.16 10.24 21.49
CA GLN A 73 12.58 11.62 21.18
C GLN A 73 13.28 11.74 19.82
N ALA A 74 13.90 10.66 19.33
CA ALA A 74 14.54 10.66 18.02
C ALA A 74 13.60 11.15 16.90
N PHE A 75 12.32 10.74 16.96
CA PHE A 75 11.28 11.11 16.00
C PHE A 75 10.71 12.52 16.19
N LYS A 76 11.22 13.31 17.13
CA LYS A 76 10.83 14.72 17.31
C LYS A 76 11.96 15.67 16.95
N TRP A 77 13.17 15.15 16.75
CA TRP A 77 14.39 15.94 16.61
C TRP A 77 14.48 16.73 15.30
N ARG A 78 13.97 16.15 14.21
CA ARG A 78 14.04 16.72 12.86
C ARG A 78 12.77 16.41 12.05
N PRO A 79 11.63 17.02 12.36
CA PRO A 79 10.43 16.88 11.54
C PRO A 79 10.67 17.44 10.13
N VAL A 80 10.48 16.62 9.10
CA VAL A 80 10.61 17.01 7.68
C VAL A 80 9.24 17.15 7.04
N ALA A 81 9.12 18.18 6.20
CA ALA A 81 8.01 18.42 5.31
C ALA A 81 8.48 18.44 3.84
N ARG A 82 7.90 17.59 3.00
CA ARG A 82 8.04 17.54 1.55
C ARG A 82 6.87 18.20 0.81
N ALA A 83 6.99 18.36 -0.49
CA ALA A 83 5.85 18.60 -1.39
C ALA A 83 6.19 18.01 -2.76
N ALA A 84 5.21 17.49 -3.47
CA ALA A 84 5.33 17.02 -4.86
C ALA A 84 4.68 18.03 -5.81
N PHE A 85 5.19 18.09 -7.04
CA PHE A 85 4.64 18.94 -8.11
C PHE A 85 4.35 18.08 -9.35
N PRO A 86 3.22 17.34 -9.37
CA PRO A 86 2.79 16.49 -10.50
C PRO A 86 2.73 17.19 -11.85
N GLU A 87 2.54 18.51 -11.83
CA GLU A 87 2.43 19.38 -13.00
C GLU A 87 3.78 19.52 -13.73
N ARG A 88 4.89 19.28 -13.02
CA ARG A 88 6.26 19.32 -13.56
C ARG A 88 6.74 17.98 -14.12
N LEU A 89 5.96 16.92 -13.96
CA LEU A 89 6.28 15.63 -14.58
C LEU A 89 6.27 15.78 -16.11
N GLN A 90 7.17 15.05 -16.76
CA GLN A 90 7.20 14.98 -18.22
C GLN A 90 5.86 14.48 -18.77
N SER A 91 5.63 14.67 -20.08
CA SER A 91 4.41 14.22 -20.77
C SER A 91 4.01 12.80 -20.37
N GLU A 92 2.71 12.51 -20.32
CA GLU A 92 2.15 11.20 -19.95
C GLU A 92 2.84 9.98 -20.61
N ARG A 93 3.34 10.15 -21.85
CA ARG A 93 4.11 9.15 -22.59
C ARG A 93 5.46 8.74 -21.95
N HIS A 94 5.92 9.43 -20.92
CA HIS A 94 7.17 9.12 -20.21
C HIS A 94 6.94 8.59 -18.79
N LEU A 95 5.68 8.52 -18.33
CA LEU A 95 5.34 8.02 -17.00
C LEU A 95 5.54 6.49 -16.91
N PRO A 96 6.22 5.94 -15.90
CA PRO A 96 6.43 4.49 -15.83
C PRO A 96 5.11 3.72 -15.59
N PRO A 97 4.99 2.45 -16.00
CA PRO A 97 3.85 1.64 -15.62
C PRO A 97 3.74 1.44 -14.09
N VAL A 98 2.51 1.33 -13.59
CA VAL A 98 2.18 1.11 -12.18
C VAL A 98 1.15 0.00 -12.06
N ASP A 99 1.45 -1.00 -11.22
CA ASP A 99 0.47 -2.01 -10.81
C ASP A 99 -0.19 -1.60 -9.50
N VAL A 100 -1.49 -1.78 -9.37
CA VAL A 100 -2.26 -1.53 -8.15
C VAL A 100 -2.78 -2.86 -7.62
N PHE A 101 -2.39 -3.22 -6.41
CA PHE A 101 -2.80 -4.45 -5.74
C PHE A 101 -3.86 -4.13 -4.68
N VAL A 102 -5.05 -4.68 -4.86
CA VAL A 102 -6.15 -4.64 -3.88
C VAL A 102 -6.34 -6.05 -3.34
N CYS A 103 -6.18 -6.23 -2.03
CA CYS A 103 -6.34 -7.55 -1.38
C CYS A 103 -7.63 -7.58 -0.59
N THR A 104 -8.46 -8.61 -0.80
CA THR A 104 -9.65 -8.90 0.00
C THR A 104 -9.59 -10.33 0.57
N ALA A 105 -10.03 -10.50 1.81
CA ALA A 105 -10.07 -11.76 2.53
C ALA A 105 -11.26 -12.62 2.09
N ASP A 106 -12.50 -12.18 2.34
CA ASP A 106 -13.72 -12.83 1.88
C ASP A 106 -14.96 -11.92 2.09
N PRO A 107 -16.07 -12.12 1.35
CA PRO A 107 -17.28 -11.31 1.46
C PRO A 107 -18.02 -11.31 2.81
N GLU A 108 -17.73 -12.26 3.71
CA GLU A 108 -18.35 -12.26 5.04
C GLU A 108 -17.61 -11.34 5.99
N MET A 109 -16.27 -11.33 5.92
CA MET A 109 -15.40 -10.50 6.73
C MET A 109 -15.31 -9.07 6.21
N GLU A 110 -15.39 -8.90 4.89
CA GLU A 110 -15.20 -7.62 4.20
C GLU A 110 -16.39 -7.35 3.27
N PRO A 111 -17.16 -6.26 3.48
CA PRO A 111 -18.31 -5.95 2.64
C PRO A 111 -17.93 -5.80 1.17
N THR A 112 -18.50 -6.63 0.29
CA THR A 112 -18.16 -6.66 -1.15
C THR A 112 -18.24 -5.28 -1.82
N MET A 113 -19.24 -4.47 -1.46
CA MET A 113 -19.37 -3.11 -2.03
C MET A 113 -18.26 -2.15 -1.60
N GLU A 114 -17.70 -2.28 -0.39
CA GLU A 114 -16.54 -1.48 0.04
C GLU A 114 -15.30 -1.84 -0.79
N VAL A 115 -15.09 -3.14 -1.01
CA VAL A 115 -14.04 -3.66 -1.91
C VAL A 115 -14.22 -3.09 -3.32
N MET A 116 -15.45 -3.06 -3.84
CA MET A 116 -15.73 -2.53 -5.19
C MET A 116 -15.50 -1.02 -5.28
N ASN A 117 -15.83 -0.25 -4.24
CA ASN A 117 -15.54 1.18 -4.20
C ASN A 117 -14.03 1.47 -4.25
N THR A 118 -13.24 0.70 -3.51
CA THR A 118 -11.77 0.75 -3.59
C THR A 118 -11.26 0.37 -4.98
N LEU A 119 -11.82 -0.68 -5.59
CA LEU A 119 -11.47 -1.11 -6.93
C LEU A 119 -11.76 -0.04 -7.99
N ILE A 120 -12.95 0.57 -7.94
CA ILE A 120 -13.35 1.66 -8.84
C ILE A 120 -12.44 2.87 -8.62
N SER A 121 -12.16 3.24 -7.37
CA SER A 121 -11.25 4.34 -7.03
C SER A 121 -9.84 4.11 -7.58
N ALA A 122 -9.30 2.90 -7.45
CA ALA A 122 -8.01 2.51 -8.01
C ALA A 122 -7.99 2.56 -9.55
N ALA A 123 -9.05 2.08 -10.20
CA ALA A 123 -9.20 2.14 -11.65
C ALA A 123 -9.38 3.58 -12.19
N CYS A 124 -9.75 4.54 -11.33
CA CYS A 124 -10.01 5.93 -11.70
C CYS A 124 -8.92 6.91 -11.24
N LEU A 125 -7.73 6.42 -10.88
CA LEU A 125 -6.57 7.28 -10.62
C LEU A 125 -6.25 8.15 -11.85
N ASP A 126 -5.73 9.36 -11.59
CA ASP A 126 -5.23 10.28 -12.62
C ASP A 126 -3.90 9.77 -13.17
N TYR A 127 -3.98 8.72 -14.00
CA TYR A 127 -2.85 8.07 -14.64
C TYR A 127 -3.26 7.51 -16.02
N PRO A 128 -2.33 7.45 -17.00
CA PRO A 128 -2.62 6.89 -18.32
C PRO A 128 -3.12 5.44 -18.22
N ALA A 129 -4.22 5.12 -18.92
CA ALA A 129 -4.88 3.81 -18.83
C ALA A 129 -3.96 2.67 -19.26
N GLU A 130 -3.15 2.91 -20.31
CA GLU A 130 -2.17 1.96 -20.83
C GLU A 130 -1.04 1.63 -19.83
N ARG A 131 -0.85 2.47 -18.80
CA ARG A 131 0.24 2.37 -17.81
C ARG A 131 -0.23 2.04 -16.41
N LEU A 132 -1.53 1.84 -16.24
CA LEU A 132 -2.12 1.46 -14.98
C LEU A 132 -2.74 0.08 -15.13
N SER A 133 -2.36 -0.84 -14.24
CA SER A 133 -2.96 -2.18 -14.18
C SER A 133 -3.43 -2.43 -12.75
N VAL A 134 -4.67 -2.88 -12.58
CA VAL A 134 -5.30 -3.13 -11.29
C VAL A 134 -5.46 -4.64 -11.12
N TYR A 135 -5.03 -5.15 -9.98
CA TYR A 135 -5.12 -6.55 -9.60
C TYR A 135 -5.94 -6.68 -8.33
N LEU A 136 -7.06 -7.40 -8.40
CA LEU A 136 -7.88 -7.76 -7.24
C LEU A 136 -7.52 -9.18 -6.80
N SER A 137 -6.86 -9.31 -5.65
CA SER A 137 -6.63 -10.60 -5.02
C SER A 137 -7.77 -10.97 -4.09
N ASP A 138 -8.50 -12.03 -4.41
CA ASP A 138 -9.57 -12.59 -3.59
C ASP A 138 -9.09 -13.86 -2.86
N ASP A 139 -8.77 -13.69 -1.58
CA ASP A 139 -8.32 -14.80 -0.73
C ASP A 139 -9.48 -15.75 -0.39
N GLY A 140 -10.73 -15.33 -0.59
CA GLY A 140 -11.97 -16.05 -0.34
C GLY A 140 -12.44 -16.81 -1.57
N GLY A 141 -11.97 -16.40 -2.75
CA GLY A 141 -12.24 -17.08 -4.03
C GLY A 141 -13.74 -17.15 -4.31
N SER A 142 -14.44 -16.07 -3.94
CA SER A 142 -15.89 -16.04 -3.94
C SER A 142 -16.42 -15.66 -5.32
N ALA A 143 -17.38 -16.45 -5.81
CA ALA A 143 -18.12 -16.12 -7.02
C ALA A 143 -18.84 -14.75 -6.90
N LEU A 144 -19.25 -14.35 -5.68
CA LEU A 144 -19.84 -13.04 -5.41
C LEU A 144 -18.83 -11.92 -5.67
N THR A 145 -17.61 -12.03 -5.13
CA THR A 145 -16.54 -11.04 -5.35
C THR A 145 -16.21 -10.90 -6.84
N LEU A 146 -16.07 -12.03 -7.55
CA LEU A 146 -15.80 -12.02 -8.98
C LEU A 146 -16.93 -11.38 -9.79
N HIS A 147 -18.19 -11.73 -9.47
CA HIS A 147 -19.36 -11.11 -10.10
C HIS A 147 -19.41 -9.59 -9.86
N ALA A 148 -19.21 -9.18 -8.61
CA ALA A 148 -19.17 -7.77 -8.23
C ALA A 148 -18.03 -7.03 -8.94
N ALA A 149 -16.84 -7.63 -9.06
CA ALA A 149 -15.69 -7.04 -9.75
C ALA A 149 -15.98 -6.76 -11.23
N ARG A 150 -16.64 -7.69 -11.94
CA ARG A 150 -17.07 -7.48 -13.33
C ARG A 150 -18.05 -6.31 -13.45
N LYS A 151 -19.05 -6.24 -12.57
CA LYS A 151 -20.05 -5.17 -12.54
C LYS A 151 -19.43 -3.81 -12.18
N ALA A 152 -18.52 -3.79 -11.20
CA ALA A 152 -17.80 -2.60 -10.78
C ALA A 152 -16.88 -2.07 -11.88
N TYR A 153 -16.19 -2.95 -12.61
CA TYR A 153 -15.37 -2.56 -13.75
C TYR A 153 -16.20 -1.94 -14.88
N ALA A 154 -17.38 -2.50 -15.16
CA ALA A 154 -18.30 -1.93 -16.15
C ALA A 154 -18.86 -0.55 -15.73
N PHE A 155 -19.11 -0.34 -14.44
CA PHE A 155 -19.45 0.98 -13.92
C PHE A 155 -18.26 1.96 -13.96
N ALA A 156 -17.03 1.46 -13.74
CA ALA A 156 -15.84 2.29 -13.64
C ALA A 156 -15.50 3.03 -14.95
N ALA A 157 -15.87 2.50 -16.13
CA ALA A 157 -15.65 3.16 -17.41
C ALA A 157 -16.36 4.54 -17.51
N PRO A 158 -17.70 4.61 -17.51
CA PRO A 158 -18.39 5.90 -17.57
C PRO A 158 -18.14 6.78 -16.33
N TRP A 159 -17.84 6.17 -15.17
CA TRP A 159 -17.43 6.90 -13.97
C TRP A 159 -16.07 7.62 -14.17
N ARG A 160 -15.07 6.94 -14.75
CA ARG A 160 -13.75 7.49 -15.08
C ARG A 160 -13.87 8.63 -16.10
N ALA A 161 -14.75 8.48 -17.10
CA ALA A 161 -15.07 9.51 -18.08
C ALA A 161 -15.51 10.81 -17.41
N PHE A 162 -16.56 10.69 -16.58
CA PHE A 162 -17.17 11.80 -15.84
C PHE A 162 -16.16 12.45 -14.90
N CYS A 163 -15.42 11.61 -14.16
CA CYS A 163 -14.37 12.01 -13.25
C CYS A 163 -13.31 12.91 -13.92
N ARG A 164 -12.88 12.56 -15.14
CA ARG A 164 -11.90 13.33 -15.90
C ARG A 164 -12.50 14.57 -16.53
N ARG A 165 -13.69 14.43 -17.12
CA ARG A 165 -14.38 15.51 -17.84
C ARG A 165 -14.71 16.68 -16.94
N PHE A 166 -15.14 16.42 -15.71
CA PHE A 166 -15.61 17.43 -14.76
C PHE A 166 -14.67 17.70 -13.58
N ASP A 167 -13.47 17.11 -13.62
CA ASP A 167 -12.42 17.25 -12.61
C ASP A 167 -12.89 16.90 -11.19
N VAL A 168 -13.52 15.73 -11.04
CA VAL A 168 -14.08 15.27 -9.77
C VAL A 168 -13.00 14.62 -8.89
N GLU A 169 -12.50 15.30 -7.87
CA GLU A 169 -11.41 14.75 -7.05
C GLU A 169 -11.74 13.40 -6.39
N THR A 170 -12.94 13.23 -5.83
CA THR A 170 -13.34 12.00 -5.12
C THR A 170 -13.63 10.87 -6.11
N ARG A 171 -12.69 9.92 -6.26
CA ARG A 171 -12.85 8.79 -7.18
C ARG A 171 -13.66 7.63 -6.62
N CYS A 172 -13.90 7.60 -5.30
CA CYS A 172 -14.75 6.60 -4.65
C CYS A 172 -16.23 7.00 -4.80
N PRO A 173 -17.06 6.21 -5.48
CA PRO A 173 -18.47 6.54 -5.71
C PRO A 173 -19.27 6.70 -4.41
N GLU A 174 -19.13 5.78 -3.45
CA GLU A 174 -19.83 5.89 -2.15
C GLU A 174 -19.45 7.20 -1.45
N ALA A 175 -18.16 7.55 -1.40
CA ALA A 175 -17.71 8.79 -0.77
C ALA A 175 -18.21 10.04 -1.51
N TYR A 176 -18.26 9.99 -2.84
CA TYR A 176 -18.76 11.09 -3.67
C TYR A 176 -20.26 11.32 -3.46
N PHE A 177 -21.08 10.25 -3.48
CA PHE A 177 -22.53 10.35 -3.36
C PHE A 177 -23.03 10.49 -1.91
N SER A 178 -22.21 10.13 -0.90
CA SER A 178 -22.53 10.29 0.53
C SER A 178 -22.14 11.64 1.11
N ALA A 179 -21.16 12.34 0.52
CA ALA A 179 -20.82 13.70 0.91
C ALA A 179 -22.07 14.57 0.75
N VAL A 180 -22.56 15.11 1.88
CA VAL A 180 -23.76 15.96 1.96
C VAL A 180 -23.57 17.15 1.02
N GLY A 181 -24.18 17.07 -0.17
CA GLY A 181 -24.17 18.13 -1.17
C GLY A 181 -22.77 18.43 -1.71
N SER A 182 -22.45 17.96 -2.91
CA SER A 182 -21.32 18.49 -3.68
C SER A 182 -21.33 20.03 -3.64
N ASP A 183 -20.29 20.64 -3.09
CA ASP A 183 -20.01 22.09 -3.00
C ASP A 183 -19.78 22.76 -4.37
N ARG A 184 -20.53 22.33 -5.40
CA ARG A 184 -20.72 23.03 -6.67
C ARG A 184 -22.20 23.37 -6.85
N SER A 185 -22.75 24.18 -5.95
CA SER A 185 -24.18 24.54 -5.90
C SER A 185 -24.46 26.01 -6.26
N ALA A 186 -23.79 26.55 -7.28
CA ALA A 186 -24.19 27.85 -7.83
C ALA A 186 -24.04 28.03 -9.35
N SER A 187 -23.38 27.11 -10.08
CA SER A 187 -23.17 27.25 -11.54
C SER A 187 -22.99 25.93 -12.31
N ALA A 188 -23.46 24.81 -11.76
CA ALA A 188 -23.30 23.52 -12.44
C ALA A 188 -24.11 23.50 -13.75
N ASP A 189 -23.41 23.17 -14.84
CA ASP A 189 -23.97 22.96 -16.18
C ASP A 189 -25.10 21.91 -16.15
N GLU A 190 -26.16 22.10 -16.93
CA GLU A 190 -27.30 21.17 -17.00
C GLU A 190 -26.83 19.77 -17.42
N GLU A 191 -25.85 19.72 -18.34
CA GLU A 191 -25.21 18.47 -18.76
C GLU A 191 -24.50 17.75 -17.61
N PHE A 192 -23.83 18.49 -16.71
CA PHE A 192 -23.17 17.90 -15.54
C PHE A 192 -24.19 17.19 -14.64
N LEU A 193 -25.31 17.85 -14.35
CA LEU A 193 -26.36 17.32 -13.49
C LEU A 193 -27.03 16.09 -14.10
N GLU A 194 -27.30 16.10 -15.40
CA GLU A 194 -27.87 14.95 -16.11
C GLU A 194 -26.95 13.72 -16.05
N VAL A 195 -25.66 13.91 -16.38
CA VAL A 195 -24.68 12.81 -16.34
C VAL A 195 -24.46 12.31 -14.91
N GLN A 196 -24.37 13.23 -13.93
CA GLN A 196 -24.24 12.87 -12.51
C GLN A 196 -25.42 12.03 -12.03
N GLN A 197 -26.65 12.44 -12.36
CA GLN A 197 -27.86 11.72 -11.96
C GLN A 197 -27.93 10.33 -12.60
N ARG A 198 -27.57 10.23 -13.89
CA ARG A 198 -27.47 8.93 -14.58
C ARG A 198 -26.46 8.00 -13.90
N LEU A 199 -25.27 8.52 -13.57
CA LEU A 199 -24.25 7.73 -12.88
C LEU A 199 -24.66 7.31 -11.47
N LYS A 200 -25.39 8.19 -10.76
CA LYS A 200 -25.98 7.83 -9.46
C LYS A 200 -26.92 6.64 -9.59
N LEU A 201 -27.82 6.65 -10.58
CA LEU A 201 -28.73 5.52 -10.84
C LEU A 201 -27.97 4.24 -11.21
N MET A 202 -26.92 4.35 -12.03
CA MET A 202 -26.06 3.20 -12.36
C MET A 202 -25.34 2.64 -11.12
N TYR A 203 -24.89 3.50 -10.22
CA TYR A 203 -24.24 3.11 -8.98
C TYR A 203 -25.22 2.41 -8.01
N GLU A 204 -26.43 2.92 -7.85
CA GLU A 204 -27.47 2.24 -7.06
C GLU A 204 -27.86 0.89 -7.67
N SER A 205 -27.94 0.79 -9.00
CA SER A 205 -28.17 -0.49 -9.68
C SER A 205 -27.03 -1.49 -9.47
N LEU A 206 -25.77 -1.01 -9.42
CA LEU A 206 -24.63 -1.84 -9.03
C LEU A 206 -24.78 -2.37 -7.61
N LYS A 207 -25.12 -1.52 -6.64
CA LYS A 207 -25.36 -1.92 -5.23
C LYS A 207 -26.44 -2.98 -5.14
N GLU A 208 -27.59 -2.74 -5.76
CA GLU A 208 -28.71 -3.68 -5.78
C GLU A 208 -28.33 -5.02 -6.43
N SER A 209 -27.59 -5.00 -7.55
CA SER A 209 -27.11 -6.22 -8.20
C SER A 209 -26.20 -7.05 -7.30
N VAL A 210 -25.32 -6.40 -6.52
CA VAL A 210 -24.41 -7.08 -5.59
C VAL A 210 -25.18 -7.62 -4.38
N ASP A 211 -26.13 -6.87 -3.84
CA ASP A 211 -26.97 -7.31 -2.72
C ASP A 211 -27.87 -8.48 -3.12
N ASN A 212 -28.49 -8.44 -4.30
CA ASN A 212 -29.27 -9.55 -4.84
C ASN A 212 -28.40 -10.80 -5.04
N ALA A 213 -27.20 -10.66 -5.60
CA ALA A 213 -26.26 -11.77 -5.74
C ALA A 213 -25.83 -12.34 -4.38
N LYS A 214 -25.65 -11.50 -3.37
CA LYS A 214 -25.32 -11.92 -2.00
C LYS A 214 -26.47 -12.71 -1.36
N ILE A 215 -27.72 -12.27 -1.55
CA ILE A 215 -28.91 -12.99 -1.09
C ILE A 215 -29.00 -14.34 -1.80
N MET A 216 -28.90 -14.38 -3.12
CA MET A 216 -28.93 -15.62 -3.90
C MET A 216 -27.83 -16.60 -3.46
N SER A 217 -26.61 -16.11 -3.26
CA SER A 217 -25.48 -16.93 -2.79
C SER A 217 -25.79 -17.59 -1.45
N LYS A 218 -26.43 -16.89 -0.50
CA LYS A 218 -26.82 -17.45 0.80
C LYS A 218 -27.92 -18.50 0.68
N THR A 219 -28.87 -18.32 -0.24
CA THR A 219 -30.01 -19.23 -0.42
C THR A 219 -29.64 -20.50 -1.19
N THR A 220 -28.77 -20.39 -2.20
CA THR A 220 -28.38 -21.52 -3.08
C THR A 220 -27.23 -22.34 -2.51
N HIS A 221 -26.27 -21.69 -1.86
CA HIS A 221 -25.11 -22.34 -1.26
C HIS A 221 -25.07 -21.96 0.22
N GLY A 222 -25.72 -22.76 1.09
CA GLY A 222 -25.55 -22.63 2.53
C GLY A 222 -24.06 -22.53 2.85
N SER A 223 -23.64 -21.39 3.43
CA SER A 223 -22.25 -20.98 3.71
C SER A 223 -21.19 -21.81 2.98
N THR A 224 -20.77 -21.39 1.77
CA THR A 224 -19.61 -21.99 1.08
C THR A 224 -18.47 -22.23 2.09
N ALA A 225 -18.13 -23.50 2.27
CA ALA A 225 -17.30 -23.96 3.37
C ALA A 225 -15.96 -23.21 3.41
N LYS A 226 -15.74 -22.46 4.49
CA LYS A 226 -14.46 -21.79 4.78
C LYS A 226 -13.32 -22.80 4.74
N GLY A 227 -12.29 -22.51 3.95
CA GLY A 227 -11.07 -23.31 3.91
C GLY A 227 -11.27 -24.68 3.27
N GLN A 228 -11.84 -24.75 2.06
CA GLN A 228 -11.70 -25.94 1.22
C GLN A 228 -10.56 -25.76 0.23
N ASP A 229 -9.94 -26.90 -0.11
CA ASP A 229 -8.95 -26.97 -1.18
C ASP A 229 -9.60 -26.46 -2.48
N ARG A 230 -8.93 -25.53 -3.15
CA ARG A 230 -9.43 -24.93 -4.39
C ARG A 230 -8.28 -24.65 -5.36
N PRO A 231 -8.50 -24.80 -6.66
CA PRO A 231 -7.53 -24.39 -7.67
C PRO A 231 -7.39 -22.87 -7.71
N SER A 232 -6.27 -22.40 -8.27
CA SER A 232 -6.13 -20.99 -8.66
C SER A 232 -7.08 -20.65 -9.81
N HIS A 233 -7.66 -19.46 -9.78
CA HIS A 233 -8.49 -18.89 -10.85
C HIS A 233 -7.97 -17.48 -11.16
N ILE A 234 -7.59 -17.25 -12.41
CA ILE A 234 -7.14 -15.94 -12.89
C ILE A 234 -8.02 -15.54 -14.06
N GLU A 235 -8.52 -14.32 -14.00
CA GLU A 235 -9.38 -13.78 -15.03
C GLU A 235 -9.02 -12.34 -15.36
N VAL A 236 -8.74 -12.09 -16.63
CA VAL A 236 -8.63 -10.73 -17.14
C VAL A 236 -10.02 -10.21 -17.43
N ILE A 237 -10.51 -9.30 -16.59
CA ILE A 237 -11.83 -8.69 -16.77
C ILE A 237 -11.72 -7.66 -17.89
N GLN A 238 -12.42 -7.90 -18.99
CA GLN A 238 -12.54 -6.99 -20.12
C GLN A 238 -13.99 -6.57 -20.25
N ASP A 239 -14.20 -5.31 -20.56
CA ASP A 239 -15.53 -4.81 -20.88
C ASP A 239 -15.71 -4.80 -22.39
N ALA A 240 -16.91 -5.14 -22.85
CA ALA A 240 -17.23 -5.24 -24.28
C ALA A 240 -17.43 -3.89 -24.96
N GLN A 241 -17.45 -2.78 -24.20
CA GLN A 241 -17.62 -1.43 -24.73
C GLN A 241 -16.25 -0.82 -25.03
N GLU A 242 -15.80 -0.99 -26.28
CA GLU A 242 -14.51 -0.54 -26.83
C GLU A 242 -14.25 0.98 -26.81
N GLN A 243 -15.17 1.80 -26.28
CA GLN A 243 -15.13 3.25 -26.46
C GLN A 243 -14.26 3.99 -25.44
N GLU A 244 -13.90 3.37 -24.31
CA GLU A 244 -13.21 4.08 -23.22
C GLU A 244 -11.90 3.42 -22.79
N GLU A 245 -10.84 4.22 -22.67
CA GLU A 245 -9.52 3.76 -22.25
C GLU A 245 -9.51 3.38 -20.75
N MET A 246 -9.76 2.11 -20.49
CA MET A 246 -9.73 1.53 -19.16
C MET A 246 -8.38 0.84 -18.85
N PRO A 247 -7.90 0.95 -17.60
CA PRO A 247 -6.73 0.21 -17.13
C PRO A 247 -7.03 -1.29 -17.11
N LEU A 248 -5.99 -2.12 -17.31
CA LEU A 248 -6.12 -3.57 -17.22
C LEU A 248 -6.67 -3.97 -15.83
N LEU A 249 -7.75 -4.75 -15.76
CA LEU A 249 -8.20 -5.37 -14.52
C LEU A 249 -7.98 -6.89 -14.54
N VAL A 250 -7.27 -7.40 -13.54
CA VAL A 250 -7.04 -8.84 -13.34
C VAL A 250 -7.62 -9.27 -12.01
N TYR A 251 -8.56 -10.19 -12.03
CA TYR A 251 -9.00 -10.92 -10.84
C TYR A 251 -8.08 -12.11 -10.60
N VAL A 252 -7.62 -12.27 -9.35
CA VAL A 252 -6.73 -13.35 -8.94
C VAL A 252 -7.30 -14.01 -7.68
N SER A 253 -7.74 -15.25 -7.81
CA SER A 253 -7.94 -16.17 -6.69
C SER A 253 -6.81 -17.18 -6.72
N ARG A 254 -5.95 -17.15 -5.70
CA ARG A 254 -4.85 -18.11 -5.60
C ARG A 254 -5.36 -19.51 -5.21
N GLU A 255 -4.56 -20.51 -5.56
CA GLU A 255 -4.76 -21.87 -5.08
C GLU A 255 -4.61 -21.88 -3.56
N LYS A 256 -5.50 -22.61 -2.88
CA LYS A 256 -5.39 -22.87 -1.46
C LYS A 256 -5.56 -24.35 -1.21
N GLN A 257 -4.67 -24.90 -0.40
CA GLN A 257 -4.78 -26.24 0.13
C GLN A 257 -4.63 -26.19 1.65
N ASN A 258 -5.49 -26.88 2.38
CA ASN A 258 -5.56 -26.83 3.85
C ASN A 258 -4.27 -27.27 4.55
N ARG A 259 -3.46 -28.11 3.89
CA ARG A 259 -2.21 -28.62 4.44
C ARG A 259 -1.02 -27.67 4.24
N ILE A 260 -1.16 -26.67 3.38
CA ILE A 260 -0.07 -25.75 3.01
C ILE A 260 -0.34 -24.39 3.66
N PRO A 261 0.59 -23.87 4.48
CA PRO A 261 0.48 -22.52 5.02
C PRO A 261 0.36 -21.48 3.91
N HIS A 262 -0.78 -20.79 3.84
CA HIS A 262 -1.03 -19.79 2.79
C HIS A 262 -0.63 -18.37 3.21
N HIS A 263 -0.33 -18.14 4.48
CA HIS A 263 0.23 -16.88 4.96
C HIS A 263 -0.60 -15.60 4.68
N TYR A 264 -1.92 -15.71 4.66
CA TYR A 264 -2.87 -14.58 4.58
C TYR A 264 -2.48 -13.54 3.49
N LYS A 265 -2.57 -12.25 3.81
CA LYS A 265 -2.25 -11.13 2.92
C LYS A 265 -0.83 -11.17 2.36
N ALA A 266 0.14 -11.64 3.14
CA ALA A 266 1.52 -11.73 2.70
C ALA A 266 1.67 -12.73 1.54
N GLY A 267 1.09 -13.92 1.66
CA GLY A 267 1.10 -14.89 0.56
C GLY A 267 0.27 -14.42 -0.65
N ALA A 268 -0.81 -13.65 -0.42
CA ALA A 268 -1.59 -13.05 -1.50
C ALA A 268 -0.75 -12.04 -2.31
N LEU A 269 -0.01 -11.17 -1.62
CA LEU A 269 0.91 -10.22 -2.25
C LEU A 269 2.05 -10.92 -3.00
N ASN A 270 2.58 -12.04 -2.49
CA ASN A 270 3.57 -12.85 -3.22
C ASN A 270 3.02 -13.37 -4.55
N VAL A 271 1.80 -13.92 -4.54
CA VAL A 271 1.13 -14.38 -5.75
C VAL A 271 0.92 -13.22 -6.72
N LEU A 272 0.41 -12.08 -6.24
CA LEU A 272 0.22 -10.90 -7.09
C LEU A 272 1.53 -10.40 -7.71
N LEU A 273 2.65 -10.41 -6.96
CA LEU A 273 3.97 -10.05 -7.49
C LEU A 273 4.40 -10.97 -8.63
N ARG A 274 4.18 -12.29 -8.51
CA ARG A 274 4.49 -13.26 -9.57
C ARG A 274 3.57 -13.10 -10.78
N VAL A 275 2.26 -13.07 -10.56
CA VAL A 275 1.26 -12.94 -11.62
C VAL A 275 1.44 -11.63 -12.39
N SER A 276 1.58 -10.50 -11.69
CA SER A 276 1.81 -9.20 -12.36
C SER A 276 3.11 -9.17 -13.16
N SER A 277 4.17 -9.87 -12.74
CA SER A 277 5.45 -9.87 -13.46
C SER A 277 5.36 -10.48 -14.86
N VAL A 278 4.50 -11.47 -15.08
CA VAL A 278 4.29 -12.09 -16.40
C VAL A 278 3.19 -11.38 -17.21
N MET A 279 2.38 -10.54 -16.56
CA MET A 279 1.25 -9.85 -17.19
C MET A 279 1.59 -8.41 -17.59
N SER A 280 1.82 -7.52 -16.62
CA SER A 280 2.09 -6.09 -16.85
C SER A 280 3.57 -5.72 -16.65
N ASN A 281 4.27 -6.47 -15.79
CA ASN A 281 5.65 -6.24 -15.38
C ASN A 281 5.97 -4.79 -14.99
N SER A 282 5.07 -4.12 -14.27
CA SER A 282 5.25 -2.70 -13.92
C SER A 282 6.39 -2.52 -12.90
N PRO A 283 7.29 -1.54 -13.08
CA PRO A 283 8.41 -1.31 -12.15
C PRO A 283 7.97 -0.75 -10.79
N TYR A 284 6.76 -0.21 -10.69
CA TYR A 284 6.18 0.32 -9.46
C TYR A 284 4.90 -0.41 -9.10
N VAL A 285 4.72 -0.67 -7.81
CA VAL A 285 3.55 -1.34 -7.25
C VAL A 285 2.94 -0.47 -6.17
N LEU A 286 1.65 -0.17 -6.29
CA LEU A 286 0.80 0.38 -5.25
C LEU A 286 0.11 -0.78 -4.52
N VAL A 287 0.19 -0.81 -3.19
CA VAL A 287 -0.54 -1.81 -2.39
C VAL A 287 -1.64 -1.14 -1.57
N LEU A 288 -2.84 -1.68 -1.66
CA LEU A 288 -4.05 -1.21 -0.98
C LEU A 288 -4.71 -2.35 -0.21
N ASP A 289 -5.24 -2.00 0.96
CA ASP A 289 -6.29 -2.77 1.60
C ASP A 289 -7.62 -2.57 0.87
N CYS A 290 -8.52 -3.54 0.97
CA CYS A 290 -9.82 -3.51 0.29
C CYS A 290 -10.73 -2.37 0.76
N ASP A 291 -10.48 -1.84 1.95
CA ASP A 291 -11.18 -0.71 2.52
C ASP A 291 -10.42 0.60 2.26
N MET A 292 -9.41 0.68 1.39
CA MET A 292 -8.64 1.92 1.23
C MET A 292 -8.82 2.56 -0.15
N TYR A 293 -9.66 3.59 -0.25
CA TYR A 293 -9.88 4.37 -1.48
C TYR A 293 -9.03 5.64 -1.55
N CYS A 294 -8.82 6.15 -2.76
CA CYS A 294 -8.00 7.34 -2.99
C CYS A 294 -8.84 8.61 -2.82
N ASN A 295 -8.41 9.50 -1.92
CA ASN A 295 -9.08 10.78 -1.73
C ASN A 295 -8.65 11.86 -2.75
N ASN A 296 -7.54 11.64 -3.45
CA ASN A 296 -7.03 12.55 -4.46
C ASN A 296 -6.40 11.73 -5.59
N PRO A 297 -6.87 11.92 -6.83
CA PRO A 297 -6.56 11.01 -7.92
C PRO A 297 -5.12 11.11 -8.41
N THR A 298 -4.41 12.20 -8.06
CA THR A 298 -3.04 12.45 -8.47
C THR A 298 -2.01 11.67 -7.65
N SER A 299 -2.43 10.81 -6.72
CA SER A 299 -1.52 10.08 -5.81
C SER A 299 -0.40 9.33 -6.53
N ALA A 300 -0.70 8.70 -7.67
CA ALA A 300 0.30 7.99 -8.49
C ALA A 300 1.35 8.96 -9.03
N ARG A 301 0.91 10.08 -9.63
CA ARG A 301 1.79 11.13 -10.15
C ARG A 301 2.62 11.75 -9.03
N GLN A 302 2.03 12.01 -7.87
CA GLN A 302 2.77 12.52 -6.71
C GLN A 302 3.85 11.55 -6.23
N ALA A 303 3.58 10.25 -6.20
CA ALA A 303 4.60 9.25 -5.90
C ALA A 303 5.72 9.25 -6.94
N MET A 304 5.37 9.37 -8.23
CA MET A 304 6.34 9.42 -9.33
C MET A 304 7.26 10.65 -9.25
N CYS A 305 6.80 11.77 -8.68
CA CYS A 305 7.66 12.93 -8.45
C CYS A 305 8.90 12.61 -7.58
N PHE A 306 8.80 11.64 -6.66
CA PHE A 306 9.95 11.20 -5.85
C PHE A 306 10.73 10.08 -6.52
N HIS A 307 10.03 9.13 -7.13
CA HIS A 307 10.65 7.97 -7.76
C HIS A 307 11.41 8.30 -9.04
N LEU A 308 11.06 9.40 -9.71
CA LEU A 308 11.71 9.87 -10.95
C LEU A 308 12.73 11.00 -10.70
N GLU A 309 12.83 11.52 -9.48
CA GLU A 309 13.81 12.57 -9.15
C GLU A 309 15.24 11.98 -9.14
N PRO A 310 16.14 12.39 -10.04
CA PRO A 310 17.44 11.72 -10.25
C PRO A 310 18.31 11.63 -8.99
N ARG A 311 18.22 12.62 -8.09
CA ARG A 311 19.01 12.67 -6.86
C ARG A 311 18.52 11.71 -5.79
N LEU A 312 17.23 11.37 -5.83
CA LEU A 312 16.56 10.61 -4.77
C LEU A 312 16.28 9.17 -5.22
N ALA A 313 15.88 9.00 -6.48
CA ALA A 313 15.46 7.74 -7.06
C ALA A 313 16.42 6.57 -6.75
N PRO A 314 17.76 6.66 -6.88
CA PRO A 314 18.65 5.52 -6.65
C PRO A 314 18.61 4.99 -5.20
N SER A 315 18.26 5.86 -4.25
CA SER A 315 18.18 5.53 -2.82
C SER A 315 16.78 5.22 -2.32
N LEU A 316 15.74 5.54 -3.10
CA LEU A 316 14.35 5.45 -2.68
C LEU A 316 13.75 4.08 -2.98
N ALA A 317 13.30 3.37 -1.94
CA ALA A 317 12.59 2.10 -2.09
C ALA A 317 11.07 2.29 -2.26
N PHE A 318 10.45 3.12 -1.43
CA PHE A 318 8.99 3.34 -1.44
C PHE A 318 8.59 4.73 -0.98
N VAL A 319 7.40 5.17 -1.42
CA VAL A 319 6.72 6.38 -0.97
C VAL A 319 5.47 5.95 -0.21
N GLN A 320 5.39 6.28 1.08
CA GLN A 320 4.25 5.94 1.94
C GLN A 320 3.35 7.17 2.11
N PHE A 321 2.06 7.01 1.83
CA PHE A 321 1.06 8.02 2.12
C PHE A 321 0.48 7.82 3.53
N PRO A 322 0.12 8.91 4.23
CA PRO A 322 -0.59 8.81 5.49
C PRO A 322 -1.97 8.18 5.26
N GLN A 323 -2.40 7.32 6.18
CA GLN A 323 -3.75 6.78 6.19
C GLN A 323 -4.68 7.79 6.88
N ARG A 324 -5.88 7.97 6.35
CA ARG A 324 -6.93 8.76 7.00
C ARG A 324 -8.17 7.90 7.19
N PHE A 325 -8.82 8.05 8.32
CA PHE A 325 -10.07 7.34 8.61
C PHE A 325 -11.21 8.35 8.56
N HIS A 326 -12.37 7.89 8.10
CA HIS A 326 -13.61 8.65 8.17
C HIS A 326 -14.49 8.10 9.30
N ASN A 327 -15.68 8.65 9.47
CA ASN A 327 -16.63 8.25 10.54
C ASN A 327 -16.06 8.37 11.96
N ILE A 328 -15.05 9.22 12.15
CA ILE A 328 -14.47 9.49 13.47
C ILE A 328 -15.44 10.38 14.24
N SER A 329 -15.82 9.95 15.44
CA SER A 329 -16.63 10.78 16.36
C SER A 329 -15.93 12.10 16.63
N LYS A 330 -16.69 13.19 16.79
CA LYS A 330 -16.13 14.50 17.16
C LYS A 330 -15.28 14.45 18.43
N ASP A 331 -15.63 13.56 19.36
CA ASP A 331 -14.89 13.40 20.62
C ASP A 331 -13.63 12.54 20.48
N ASP A 332 -13.53 11.74 19.42
CA ASP A 332 -12.45 10.79 19.12
C ASP A 332 -11.80 10.13 20.35
N ILE A 333 -12.62 9.62 21.28
CA ILE A 333 -12.14 9.06 22.56
C ILE A 333 -11.23 7.84 22.36
N TYR A 334 -11.33 7.16 21.21
CA TYR A 334 -10.49 6.02 20.84
C TYR A 334 -9.21 6.45 20.11
N CYS A 335 -9.03 7.75 19.84
CA CYS A 335 -7.90 8.28 19.06
C CYS A 335 -7.77 7.59 17.69
N ALA A 336 -8.90 7.28 17.06
CA ALA A 336 -9.02 6.55 15.81
C ALA A 336 -8.43 7.33 14.62
N GLU A 337 -8.28 8.66 14.71
CA GLU A 337 -7.57 9.44 13.68
C GLU A 337 -6.10 9.02 13.56
N LEU A 338 -5.52 8.45 14.62
CA LEU A 338 -4.09 8.15 14.71
C LEU A 338 -3.21 9.37 14.35
N GLY A 339 -3.71 10.58 14.63
CA GLY A 339 -3.07 11.83 14.23
C GLY A 339 -1.66 11.99 14.76
N PHE A 340 -1.35 11.47 15.96
CA PHE A 340 0.02 11.45 16.48
C PHE A 340 0.97 10.66 15.57
N LEU A 341 0.55 9.51 15.06
CA LEU A 341 1.36 8.64 14.21
C LEU A 341 1.63 9.31 12.85
N PHE A 342 0.57 9.63 12.12
CA PHE A 342 0.68 10.09 10.73
C PHE A 342 1.05 11.56 10.59
N LYS A 343 0.58 12.44 11.48
CA LYS A 343 0.85 13.90 11.39
C LYS A 343 2.13 14.32 12.10
N ARG A 344 2.59 13.58 13.12
CA ARG A 344 3.78 13.95 13.93
C ARG A 344 4.92 12.95 13.82
N LEU A 345 4.71 11.70 14.24
CA LEU A 345 5.80 10.70 14.34
C LEU A 345 6.47 10.48 12.98
N TRP A 346 5.68 10.25 11.93
CA TRP A 346 6.20 9.95 10.61
C TRP A 346 7.01 11.08 9.99
N LYS A 347 6.65 12.36 10.23
CA LYS A 347 7.46 13.50 9.78
C LYS A 347 8.86 13.48 10.39
N GLY A 348 8.98 13.03 11.64
CA GLY A 348 10.26 12.85 12.29
C GLY A 348 11.03 11.63 11.80
N CYS A 349 10.34 10.51 11.56
CA CYS A 349 10.94 9.35 10.92
C CYS A 349 11.52 9.72 9.54
N ASP A 350 10.80 10.53 8.76
CA ASP A 350 11.23 11.04 7.47
C ASP A 350 12.50 11.91 7.53
N GLY A 351 12.69 12.65 8.62
CA GLY A 351 13.94 13.38 8.87
C GLY A 351 15.12 12.53 9.31
N LEU A 352 14.88 11.26 9.64
CA LEU A 352 15.90 10.26 9.92
C LEU A 352 16.18 9.41 8.69
N ARG A 353 15.35 8.38 8.45
CA ARG A 353 15.51 7.38 7.37
C ARG A 353 14.17 6.98 6.73
N GLY A 354 13.14 7.82 6.83
CA GLY A 354 11.83 7.52 6.26
C GLY A 354 10.79 6.96 7.23
N PRO A 355 9.51 6.99 6.85
CA PRO A 355 8.45 6.33 7.61
C PRO A 355 8.56 4.80 7.53
N ILE A 356 7.78 4.14 8.39
CA ILE A 356 7.61 2.69 8.37
C ILE A 356 6.54 2.35 7.32
N LEU A 357 6.72 1.25 6.59
CA LEU A 357 5.72 0.73 5.66
C LEU A 357 4.51 0.21 6.45
N SER A 358 3.32 0.75 6.17
CA SER A 358 2.14 0.63 7.04
C SER A 358 1.03 -0.27 6.48
N GLY A 359 1.39 -1.19 5.57
CA GLY A 359 0.49 -2.21 5.05
C GLY A 359 -0.42 -1.79 3.88
N THR A 360 -0.64 -0.50 3.67
CA THR A 360 -1.48 0.05 2.59
C THR A 360 -1.06 1.48 2.23
N GLY A 361 -1.44 1.94 1.04
CA GLY A 361 -1.26 3.31 0.58
C GLY A 361 0.20 3.67 0.31
N PHE A 362 1.01 2.73 -0.18
CA PHE A 362 2.40 2.98 -0.53
C PHE A 362 2.72 2.53 -1.95
N TYR A 363 3.59 3.30 -2.61
CA TYR A 363 4.13 3.01 -3.93
C TYR A 363 5.58 2.53 -3.76
N ILE A 364 5.85 1.26 -4.04
CA ILE A 364 7.15 0.62 -3.88
C ILE A 364 7.75 0.24 -5.23
N LYS A 365 9.08 0.31 -5.34
CA LYS A 365 9.81 -0.23 -6.49
C LYS A 365 9.82 -1.75 -6.46
N ARG A 366 9.42 -2.38 -7.56
CA ARG A 366 9.46 -3.83 -7.73
C ARG A 366 10.87 -4.39 -7.48
N ASP A 367 11.90 -3.69 -7.94
CA ASP A 367 13.29 -4.09 -7.68
C ASP A 367 13.66 -4.10 -6.21
N ALA A 368 13.19 -3.09 -5.46
CA ALA A 368 13.40 -3.06 -4.01
C ALA A 368 12.68 -4.25 -3.36
N VAL A 369 11.45 -4.55 -3.79
CA VAL A 369 10.73 -5.75 -3.32
C VAL A 369 11.57 -7.00 -3.52
N TYR A 370 12.16 -7.16 -4.70
CA TYR A 370 12.98 -8.31 -5.07
C TYR A 370 14.42 -8.29 -4.49
N GLY A 371 14.72 -7.36 -3.58
CA GLY A 371 15.98 -7.34 -2.83
C GLY A 371 17.14 -6.62 -3.51
N ALA A 372 16.88 -5.85 -4.58
CA ALA A 372 17.90 -5.01 -5.20
C ALA A 372 18.46 -3.97 -4.21
N LYS A 373 19.77 -3.74 -4.24
CA LYS A 373 20.43 -2.79 -3.33
C LYS A 373 20.30 -1.35 -3.85
N PRO A 374 20.23 -0.34 -2.96
CA PRO A 374 20.26 1.07 -3.35
C PRO A 374 21.50 1.39 -4.20
N GLY A 375 21.32 2.10 -5.31
CA GLY A 375 22.42 2.53 -6.19
C GLY A 375 22.97 1.48 -7.15
N ASN A 376 22.67 0.19 -6.96
CA ASN A 376 22.93 -0.83 -7.98
C ASN A 376 21.75 -0.87 -8.96
N THR A 377 22.08 -0.88 -10.24
CA THR A 377 21.13 -1.10 -11.32
C THR A 377 20.65 -2.54 -11.25
N THR A 378 19.34 -2.66 -11.00
CA THR A 378 18.45 -3.70 -11.48
C THR A 378 18.72 -5.15 -11.02
N ILE A 379 17.64 -5.92 -10.90
CA ILE A 379 17.71 -7.38 -10.85
C ILE A 379 18.45 -7.94 -12.06
N GLU A 380 18.60 -7.16 -13.14
CA GLU A 380 19.45 -7.46 -14.27
C GLU A 380 20.85 -7.91 -13.84
N GLU A 381 21.54 -7.33 -12.85
CA GLU A 381 22.87 -7.83 -12.40
C GLU A 381 22.79 -9.23 -11.77
N LEU A 382 21.71 -9.52 -11.04
CA LEU A 382 21.43 -10.85 -10.47
C LEU A 382 20.97 -11.84 -11.56
N ALA A 383 20.21 -11.36 -12.54
CA ALA A 383 19.60 -12.14 -13.60
C ALA A 383 20.56 -12.36 -14.79
N SER A 384 21.56 -11.51 -14.96
CA SER A 384 22.68 -11.61 -15.92
C SER A 384 23.84 -12.41 -15.36
N SER A 385 23.79 -12.83 -14.09
CA SER A 385 24.71 -13.85 -13.61
C SER A 385 24.47 -15.15 -14.38
N ASP A 386 25.55 -15.80 -14.84
CA ASP A 386 25.48 -17.07 -15.58
C ASP A 386 24.89 -18.23 -14.75
N ASP A 387 24.62 -18.00 -13.46
CA ASP A 387 24.09 -19.00 -12.53
C ASP A 387 22.55 -19.02 -12.53
N ILE A 388 21.99 -19.54 -13.63
CA ILE A 388 20.54 -19.80 -13.77
C ILE A 388 20.01 -20.67 -12.61
N SER A 389 20.84 -21.56 -12.05
CA SER A 389 20.47 -22.41 -10.93
C SER A 389 20.12 -21.58 -9.69
N LYS A 390 20.93 -20.58 -9.38
CA LYS A 390 20.68 -19.65 -8.27
C LYS A 390 19.44 -18.80 -8.48
N ILE A 391 19.19 -18.34 -9.70
CA ILE A 391 17.96 -17.59 -10.03
C ILE A 391 16.73 -18.48 -9.85
N LYS A 392 16.78 -19.73 -10.33
CA LYS A 392 15.69 -20.70 -10.15
C LYS A 392 15.45 -21.06 -8.68
N GLN A 393 16.50 -21.10 -7.86
CA GLN A 393 16.36 -21.29 -6.42
C GLN A 393 15.68 -20.09 -5.73
N LEU A 394 15.97 -18.87 -6.18
CA LEU A 394 15.39 -17.65 -5.62
C LEU A 394 13.93 -17.46 -6.06
N PHE A 395 13.68 -17.45 -7.37
CA PHE A 395 12.41 -17.03 -7.96
C PHE A 395 11.52 -18.19 -8.42
N GLY A 396 12.03 -19.42 -8.48
CA GLY A 396 11.33 -20.60 -8.94
C GLY A 396 11.65 -21.00 -10.38
N SER A 397 11.06 -22.11 -10.81
CA SER A 397 11.41 -22.78 -12.08
C SER A 397 10.75 -22.18 -13.33
N SER A 398 9.81 -21.25 -13.17
CA SER A 398 9.11 -20.60 -14.29
C SER A 398 10.08 -19.82 -15.18
N ASN A 399 10.19 -20.22 -16.45
CA ASN A 399 11.05 -19.53 -17.41
C ASN A 399 10.48 -18.15 -17.77
N GLU A 400 9.16 -17.98 -17.81
CA GLU A 400 8.51 -16.71 -18.11
C GLU A 400 8.71 -15.68 -16.98
N LEU A 401 8.59 -16.11 -15.72
CA LEU A 401 8.94 -15.27 -14.57
C LEU A 401 10.42 -14.87 -14.62
N ILE A 402 11.33 -15.80 -14.93
CA ILE A 402 12.76 -15.47 -15.03
C ILE A 402 13.03 -14.53 -16.21
N ALA A 403 12.32 -14.69 -17.33
CA ALA A 403 12.42 -13.80 -18.47
C ALA A 403 11.92 -12.39 -18.11
N SER A 404 10.83 -12.26 -17.36
CA SER A 404 10.29 -10.96 -16.94
C SER A 404 11.23 -10.17 -16.04
N LEU A 405 12.09 -10.85 -15.25
CA LEU A 405 13.14 -10.22 -14.46
C LEU A 405 14.27 -9.61 -15.30
N ARG A 406 14.48 -10.12 -16.52
CA ARG A 406 15.52 -9.64 -17.46
C ARG A 406 15.01 -8.60 -18.44
N LEU A 407 13.70 -8.60 -18.69
CA LEU A 407 13.07 -7.71 -19.66
C LEU A 407 12.69 -6.38 -19.00
N ARG A 408 13.00 -5.28 -19.69
CA ARG A 408 12.44 -3.95 -19.36
C ARG A 408 10.91 -3.98 -19.49
N PRO A 409 10.18 -3.09 -18.79
CA PRO A 409 8.73 -3.03 -18.88
C PRO A 409 8.31 -2.84 -20.34
N ASN A 410 7.81 -3.91 -20.96
CA ASN A 410 7.24 -3.83 -22.29
C ASN A 410 5.84 -3.25 -22.15
N LEU A 411 5.59 -2.11 -22.80
CA LEU A 411 4.23 -1.67 -23.10
C LEU A 411 3.56 -2.80 -23.88
N ARG A 412 2.66 -3.55 -23.22
CA ARG A 412 1.71 -4.50 -23.81
C ARG A 412 2.26 -5.19 -25.08
N SER A 413 3.32 -6.00 -24.94
CA SER A 413 3.65 -6.91 -26.04
C SER A 413 2.45 -7.84 -26.24
N ASN A 414 2.07 -8.06 -27.51
CA ASN A 414 1.03 -8.99 -27.96
C ASN A 414 1.38 -10.46 -27.62
N ILE A 415 1.66 -10.76 -26.35
CA ILE A 415 1.77 -12.12 -25.86
C ILE A 415 0.33 -12.65 -25.85
N GLU A 416 0.12 -13.80 -26.49
CA GLU A 416 -1.20 -14.43 -26.55
C GLU A 416 -1.80 -14.52 -25.14
N LYS A 417 -2.93 -13.80 -24.93
CA LYS A 417 -3.59 -13.66 -23.62
C LYS A 417 -3.80 -15.02 -22.94
N HIS A 418 -4.06 -16.06 -23.74
CA HIS A 418 -4.27 -17.42 -23.27
C HIS A 418 -3.01 -18.02 -22.60
N THR A 419 -1.85 -17.89 -23.25
CA THR A 419 -0.56 -18.43 -22.76
C THR A 419 -0.09 -17.74 -21.48
N VAL A 420 -0.28 -16.41 -21.40
CA VAL A 420 0.00 -15.63 -20.17
C VAL A 420 -0.93 -16.07 -19.03
N THR A 421 -2.20 -16.33 -19.33
CA THR A 421 -3.17 -16.73 -18.30
C THR A 421 -2.88 -18.13 -17.77
N SER A 422 -2.45 -19.08 -18.62
CA SER A 422 -2.04 -20.41 -18.17
C SER A 422 -0.80 -20.37 -17.28
N GLU A 423 0.21 -19.56 -17.63
CA GLU A 423 1.42 -19.43 -16.82
C GLU A 423 1.12 -18.73 -15.50
N ALA A 424 0.33 -17.65 -15.53
CA ALA A 424 -0.10 -16.95 -14.33
C ALA A 424 -0.83 -17.90 -13.36
N THR A 425 -1.65 -18.83 -13.88
CA THR A 425 -2.36 -19.83 -13.07
C THR A 425 -1.37 -20.75 -12.35
N ILE A 426 -0.29 -21.18 -13.01
CA ILE A 426 0.79 -21.97 -12.39
C ILE A 426 1.50 -21.15 -11.29
N LEU A 427 1.80 -19.88 -11.56
CA LEU A 427 2.45 -18.98 -10.59
C LEU A 427 1.58 -18.68 -9.35
N ALA A 428 0.26 -18.82 -9.47
CA ALA A 428 -0.70 -18.67 -8.38
C ALA A 428 -0.91 -19.96 -7.56
N SER A 429 -0.16 -21.02 -7.88
CA SER A 429 -0.16 -22.26 -7.09
C SER A 429 0.44 -22.06 -5.70
N CYS A 430 -0.13 -22.78 -4.73
CA CYS A 430 0.38 -22.83 -3.37
C CYS A 430 1.70 -23.62 -3.26
N ALA A 431 1.97 -24.52 -4.21
CA ALA A 431 3.19 -25.33 -4.22
C ALA A 431 4.42 -24.55 -4.74
N TYR A 432 4.21 -23.43 -5.43
CA TYR A 432 5.29 -22.64 -6.05
C TYR A 432 6.32 -22.12 -5.03
N GLU A 433 5.90 -21.89 -3.78
CA GLU A 433 6.74 -21.37 -2.70
C GLU A 433 7.45 -22.47 -1.87
N LEU A 434 7.19 -23.75 -2.13
CA LEU A 434 7.72 -24.83 -1.30
C LEU A 434 9.24 -24.99 -1.44
N ASP A 435 9.73 -24.98 -2.68
CA ASP A 435 11.14 -25.24 -3.04
C ASP A 435 11.91 -23.97 -3.46
N THR A 436 11.34 -22.79 -3.17
CA THR A 436 11.93 -21.49 -3.54
C THR A 436 12.24 -20.64 -2.31
N GLN A 437 13.05 -19.60 -2.48
CA GLN A 437 13.36 -18.65 -1.41
C GLN A 437 12.40 -17.43 -1.38
N TRP A 438 11.21 -17.58 -1.97
CA TRP A 438 10.12 -16.61 -1.85
C TRP A 438 9.69 -16.46 -0.38
N GLY A 439 9.47 -15.23 0.07
CA GLY A 439 9.16 -14.87 1.45
C GLY A 439 10.35 -14.95 2.42
N GLU A 440 11.54 -15.37 1.97
CA GLU A 440 12.75 -15.48 2.81
C GLU A 440 13.89 -14.58 2.33
N GLN A 441 14.30 -14.74 1.06
CA GLN A 441 15.41 -13.99 0.46
C GLN A 441 15.00 -13.24 -0.80
N ALA A 442 14.15 -13.84 -1.64
CA ALA A 442 13.79 -13.29 -2.93
C ALA A 442 12.94 -12.01 -2.82
N ASN A 443 12.10 -11.86 -1.79
CA ASN A 443 11.27 -10.66 -1.63
C ASN A 443 11.11 -10.14 -0.18
N ARG A 444 12.26 -9.90 0.47
CA ARG A 444 12.39 -9.60 1.91
C ARG A 444 11.58 -8.40 2.45
N ILE A 445 11.16 -7.45 1.59
CA ILE A 445 10.58 -6.18 2.05
C ILE A 445 9.08 -6.29 2.33
N LEU A 446 8.34 -7.03 1.50
CA LEU A 446 6.88 -7.15 1.63
C LEU A 446 6.48 -8.31 2.53
N VAL A 447 7.28 -9.38 2.56
CA VAL A 447 6.87 -10.65 3.16
C VAL A 447 8.09 -11.35 3.76
N ARG A 448 8.11 -11.47 5.10
CA ARG A 448 9.05 -12.36 5.79
C ARG A 448 8.27 -13.51 6.41
N PHE A 449 8.52 -14.73 5.96
CA PHE A 449 8.14 -15.93 6.69
C PHE A 449 9.33 -16.45 7.48
N SER A 450 9.14 -16.63 8.78
CA SER A 450 10.07 -17.42 9.59
C SER A 450 9.59 -18.86 9.58
N ARG A 451 10.23 -19.75 8.80
CA ARG A 451 9.95 -21.20 8.81
C ARG A 451 10.29 -21.91 10.14
N ARG A 452 10.76 -21.22 11.18
CA ARG A 452 11.19 -21.87 12.43
C ARG A 452 10.08 -21.93 13.48
N ARG A 453 9.47 -23.11 13.63
CA ARG A 453 8.97 -23.59 14.92
C ARG A 453 10.18 -23.71 15.87
N LEU A 454 10.08 -23.01 17.00
CA LEU A 454 10.96 -23.06 18.17
C LEU A 454 12.42 -22.58 18.01
N LEU A 455 12.82 -21.82 19.05
CA LEU A 455 14.14 -21.36 19.46
C LEU A 455 14.68 -20.04 18.86
N HIS A 456 14.79 -19.08 19.79
CA HIS A 456 15.48 -17.80 19.71
C HIS A 456 16.80 -17.87 18.95
N ARG A 457 16.86 -17.18 17.81
CA ARG A 457 18.08 -16.51 17.32
C ARG A 457 17.68 -15.24 16.58
N VAL A 458 17.82 -14.10 17.26
CA VAL A 458 17.93 -12.80 16.61
C VAL A 458 19.24 -12.83 15.84
N SER A 459 19.18 -13.03 14.53
CA SER A 459 20.35 -12.89 13.65
C SER A 459 20.41 -11.43 13.17
N PRO A 460 21.51 -10.69 13.46
CA PRO A 460 21.65 -9.29 13.09
C PRO A 460 22.28 -9.21 11.69
N ALA A 461 21.46 -9.19 10.65
CA ALA A 461 21.92 -8.89 9.30
C ALA A 461 20.75 -8.47 8.40
N LEU A 462 20.17 -7.28 8.68
CA LEU A 462 19.51 -6.52 7.63
C LEU A 462 20.63 -5.96 6.73
N PRO A 463 20.68 -6.30 5.43
CA PRO A 463 21.31 -5.38 4.49
C PRO A 463 20.53 -4.07 4.60
N ARG A 464 21.24 -3.00 4.94
CA ARG A 464 20.73 -1.64 5.09
C ARG A 464 19.98 -1.24 3.82
N MET A 465 18.66 -1.38 3.82
CA MET A 465 17.82 -0.63 2.91
C MET A 465 17.48 0.69 3.60
N ASP A 466 17.60 1.73 2.79
CA ASP A 466 17.75 3.11 3.19
C ASP A 466 16.55 3.85 2.57
N PHE A 467 15.85 4.65 3.39
CA PHE A 467 14.86 5.66 3.01
C PHE A 467 13.56 5.20 2.29
N GLY A 468 12.52 4.93 3.08
CA GLY A 468 11.16 5.29 2.65
C GLY A 468 11.01 6.82 2.69
N LEU A 469 10.04 7.39 1.98
CA LEU A 469 9.71 8.81 2.16
C LEU A 469 8.26 9.02 2.55
N LEU A 470 8.04 10.02 3.41
CA LEU A 470 6.73 10.55 3.73
C LEU A 470 6.43 11.81 2.91
N LEU A 471 5.26 11.83 2.28
CA LEU A 471 4.70 13.02 1.64
C LEU A 471 3.88 13.86 2.64
N PRO A 472 4.02 15.21 2.66
CA PRO A 472 3.12 16.09 3.41
C PRO A 472 2.43 17.21 2.60
N HIS A 473 1.14 17.35 2.93
CA HIS A 473 0.38 18.54 3.29
C HIS A 473 0.18 19.74 2.35
N LYS A 474 0.78 19.84 1.16
CA LYS A 474 0.36 20.86 0.18
C LYS A 474 -0.68 20.42 -0.87
N ALA A 475 -1.08 19.16 -0.85
CA ALA A 475 -2.36 18.71 -1.40
C ALA A 475 -2.82 17.50 -0.58
N CYS A 476 -4.12 17.45 -0.28
CA CYS A 476 -4.80 16.48 0.56
C CYS A 476 -4.78 15.07 -0.06
N VAL A 477 -3.64 14.39 -0.13
CA VAL A 477 -3.55 13.02 -0.65
C VAL A 477 -3.29 12.02 0.46
N SER A 478 -4.27 11.17 0.69
CA SER A 478 -4.27 10.08 1.65
C SER A 478 -5.19 8.98 1.13
N TRP A 479 -4.84 7.74 1.42
CA TRP A 479 -5.79 6.66 1.23
C TRP A 479 -6.74 6.67 2.43
N GLN A 480 -8.04 6.69 2.14
CA GLN A 480 -9.10 6.74 3.13
C GLN A 480 -9.71 5.37 3.31
N ARG A 481 -10.04 5.01 4.56
CA ARG A 481 -10.83 3.81 4.81
C ARG A 481 -12.18 3.87 4.04
N ALA A 482 -12.86 2.77 3.82
CA ALA A 482 -14.21 2.65 3.28
C ALA A 482 -14.97 1.84 4.34
N GLY A 483 -15.99 2.45 4.95
CA GLY A 483 -16.76 1.85 6.06
C GLY A 483 -16.32 2.30 7.46
#